data_AF-A0A7Y7ED39-F1
#
_entry.id   AF-A0A7Y7ED39-F1
#
_cell.length_a   1.000
_cell.length_b   1.000
_cell.length_c   1.000
_cell.angle_alpha   90.00
_cell.angle_beta   90.00
_cell.angle_gamma   90.00
#
_symmetry.space_group_name_H-M   'P 1'
#
loop_
_entity.id
_entity.type
_entity.pdbx_description
1 polymer ?
#
loop_
_entity_poly.entity_id
_entity_poly.type
_entity_poly.pdbx_seq_one_letter_code
_entity_poly.pdbx_strand_id
1 'polypeptide(L)'
;QSLSLQGDIINQLNTVAGPRLINEGAVRETTIELNNTNSNIADLLSLQPETVVVDVIAYSNPNGVPFQYNFINDQSLLNVGVDIEIPFDMTIDGLQVEEDMPFSPPENMDQAKRLMLRLASENYIPLSGSVEVQFLNGNNSILHSIDQQAIFQAAEVGSSGRTTQPATGTTDFILEEEDIKSIQNAQSIRLLVTLSTTDADQGANVKLFDDYELNFKVSGQLDLTIDTKGN
;
A
#
# COMPACT_ATOMS: atom_id res chain seq x y z
N GLN A 1 -12.65 14.49 -15.19
CA GLN A 1 -13.44 13.64 -16.09
C GLN A 1 -14.46 12.90 -15.23
N SER A 2 -15.70 12.71 -15.69
CA SER A 2 -16.74 12.01 -14.93
C SER A 2 -17.09 10.68 -15.63
N LEU A 3 -17.04 9.58 -14.89
CA LEU A 3 -17.56 8.29 -15.34
C LEU A 3 -18.74 7.91 -14.46
N SER A 4 -19.88 7.63 -15.08
CA SER A 4 -21.05 7.12 -14.37
C SER A 4 -20.94 5.61 -14.18
N LEU A 5 -21.43 5.13 -13.02
CA LEU A 5 -21.66 3.71 -12.83
C LEU A 5 -22.70 3.20 -13.84
N GLN A 6 -22.41 2.04 -14.38
CA GLN A 6 -23.22 1.32 -15.35
C GLN A 6 -23.26 -0.15 -14.94
N GLY A 7 -24.32 -0.84 -15.31
CA GLY A 7 -24.52 -2.25 -14.99
C GLY A 7 -25.99 -2.58 -14.78
N ASP A 8 -26.34 -3.86 -14.83
CA ASP A 8 -27.73 -4.30 -14.69
C ASP A 8 -28.32 -3.86 -13.35
N ILE A 9 -27.54 -3.92 -12.28
CA ILE A 9 -27.98 -3.54 -10.94
C ILE A 9 -28.18 -2.03 -10.76
N ILE A 10 -27.56 -1.20 -11.62
CA ILE A 10 -27.76 0.27 -11.65
C ILE A 10 -28.95 0.63 -12.55
N ASN A 11 -29.08 -0.07 -13.68
CA ASN A 11 -30.08 0.25 -14.71
C ASN A 11 -31.46 -0.36 -14.42
N GLN A 12 -31.57 -1.27 -13.45
CA GLN A 12 -32.82 -1.92 -13.06
C GLN A 12 -33.27 -1.48 -11.67
N LEU A 13 -34.59 -1.42 -11.47
CA LEU A 13 -35.19 -1.11 -10.17
C LEU A 13 -34.93 -2.25 -9.18
N ASN A 14 -34.11 -1.97 -8.17
CA ASN A 14 -33.93 -2.87 -7.04
C ASN A 14 -35.10 -2.74 -6.05
N THR A 15 -35.61 -3.87 -5.57
CA THR A 15 -36.70 -3.89 -4.60
C THR A 15 -36.12 -3.79 -3.19
N VAL A 16 -36.45 -2.71 -2.47
CA VAL A 16 -36.16 -2.58 -1.03
C VAL A 16 -37.30 -3.23 -0.24
N ALA A 17 -36.97 -4.23 0.58
CA ALA A 17 -37.95 -4.95 1.38
C ALA A 17 -38.46 -4.08 2.54
N GLY A 18 -39.78 -4.02 2.71
CA GLY A 18 -40.44 -3.42 3.87
C GLY A 18 -41.25 -4.44 4.67
N PRO A 19 -41.60 -4.14 5.93
CA PRO A 19 -42.55 -4.93 6.69
C PRO A 19 -43.93 -4.96 6.01
N ARG A 20 -44.67 -6.05 6.22
CA ARG A 20 -46.08 -6.17 5.81
C ARG A 20 -46.98 -5.74 6.94
N LEU A 21 -48.25 -5.40 6.65
CA LEU A 21 -49.21 -4.93 7.65
C LEU A 21 -49.33 -5.87 8.87
N ILE A 22 -49.26 -7.19 8.66
CA ILE A 22 -49.31 -8.19 9.74
C ILE A 22 -48.07 -8.20 10.65
N ASN A 23 -46.99 -7.56 10.22
CA ASN A 23 -45.69 -7.47 10.90
C ASN A 23 -45.27 -6.00 11.07
N GLU A 24 -46.23 -5.10 11.28
CA GLU A 24 -45.96 -3.69 11.55
C GLU A 24 -44.99 -3.54 12.73
N GLY A 25 -44.02 -2.63 12.61
CA GLY A 25 -42.92 -2.45 13.56
C GLY A 25 -41.72 -3.39 13.37
N ALA A 26 -41.80 -4.39 12.48
CA ALA A 26 -40.64 -5.21 12.16
C ALA A 26 -39.65 -4.47 11.23
N VAL A 27 -38.35 -4.69 11.47
CA VAL A 27 -37.29 -4.19 10.59
C VAL A 27 -37.05 -5.17 9.46
N ARG A 28 -36.78 -4.64 8.27
CA ARG A 28 -36.30 -5.39 7.11
C ARG A 28 -35.08 -4.68 6.54
N GLU A 29 -34.11 -5.48 6.17
CA GLU A 29 -32.86 -5.02 5.57
C GLU A 29 -32.80 -5.56 4.13
N THR A 30 -32.22 -4.76 3.24
CA THR A 30 -31.95 -5.16 1.86
C THR A 30 -30.56 -4.69 1.51
N THR A 31 -29.70 -5.62 1.13
CA THR A 31 -28.34 -5.35 0.68
C THR A 31 -28.31 -5.38 -0.85
N ILE A 32 -27.80 -4.32 -1.46
CA ILE A 32 -27.59 -4.21 -2.91
C ILE A 32 -26.07 -4.17 -3.09
N GLU A 33 -25.49 -5.22 -3.68
CA GLU A 33 -24.05 -5.35 -3.86
C GLU A 33 -23.62 -4.95 -5.27
N LEU A 34 -22.68 -4.02 -5.36
CA LEU A 34 -22.05 -3.57 -6.60
C LEU A 34 -20.61 -4.12 -6.65
N ASN A 35 -20.29 -4.88 -7.68
CA ASN A 35 -18.95 -5.44 -7.86
C ASN A 35 -18.55 -5.46 -9.35
N ASN A 36 -17.34 -5.95 -9.64
CA ASN A 36 -16.79 -6.00 -11.00
C ASN A 36 -17.52 -6.98 -11.94
N THR A 37 -18.42 -7.83 -11.43
CA THR A 37 -19.18 -8.78 -12.27
C THR A 37 -20.53 -8.22 -12.72
N ASN A 38 -21.06 -7.21 -12.02
CA ASN A 38 -22.37 -6.63 -12.28
C ASN A 38 -22.35 -5.13 -12.58
N SER A 39 -21.17 -4.50 -12.59
CA SER A 39 -20.99 -3.09 -12.86
C SER A 39 -19.62 -2.76 -13.45
N ASN A 40 -19.46 -1.54 -13.96
CA ASN A 40 -18.18 -0.98 -14.40
C ASN A 40 -17.37 -0.34 -13.24
N ILE A 41 -17.59 -0.75 -11.98
CA ILE A 41 -16.90 -0.16 -10.81
C ILE A 41 -15.38 -0.23 -10.94
N ALA A 42 -14.83 -1.28 -11.55
CA ALA A 42 -13.39 -1.41 -11.79
C ALA A 42 -12.85 -0.30 -12.71
N ASP A 43 -13.56 0.04 -13.79
CA ASP A 43 -13.18 1.13 -14.70
C ASP A 43 -13.26 2.49 -13.98
N LEU A 44 -14.29 2.68 -13.15
CA LEU A 44 -14.47 3.90 -12.36
C LEU A 44 -13.33 4.10 -11.37
N LEU A 45 -12.96 3.06 -10.62
CA LEU A 45 -11.86 3.12 -9.65
C LEU A 45 -10.49 3.27 -10.34
N SER A 46 -10.32 2.70 -11.53
CA SER A 46 -9.09 2.85 -12.33
C SER A 46 -8.82 4.30 -12.76
N LEU A 47 -9.84 5.16 -12.79
CA LEU A 47 -9.68 6.60 -13.03
C LEU A 47 -9.17 7.38 -11.80
N GLN A 48 -8.97 6.72 -10.65
CA GLN A 48 -8.53 7.32 -9.39
C GLN A 48 -9.38 8.55 -9.01
N PRO A 49 -10.72 8.39 -8.86
CA PRO A 49 -11.60 9.53 -8.65
C PRO A 49 -11.35 10.18 -7.29
N GLU A 50 -11.26 11.51 -7.26
CA GLU A 50 -11.19 12.28 -6.01
C GLU A 50 -12.53 12.30 -5.25
N THR A 51 -13.64 12.02 -5.94
CA THR A 51 -14.99 12.07 -5.35
C THR A 51 -15.90 11.05 -6.02
N VAL A 52 -16.65 10.30 -5.20
CA VAL A 52 -17.74 9.43 -5.63
C VAL A 52 -19.05 10.01 -5.11
N VAL A 53 -19.99 10.27 -6.01
CA VAL A 53 -21.34 10.78 -5.66
C VAL A 53 -22.33 9.64 -5.86
N VAL A 54 -23.11 9.33 -4.81
CA VAL A 54 -24.13 8.28 -4.84
C VAL A 54 -25.51 8.92 -4.67
N ASP A 55 -26.26 8.98 -5.77
CA ASP A 55 -27.63 9.48 -5.78
C ASP A 55 -28.61 8.29 -5.74
N VAL A 56 -29.38 8.17 -4.65
CA VAL A 56 -30.36 7.11 -4.47
C VAL A 56 -31.78 7.66 -4.63
N ILE A 57 -32.54 7.10 -5.57
CA ILE A 57 -33.95 7.42 -5.78
C ILE A 57 -34.79 6.17 -5.55
N ALA A 58 -35.80 6.27 -4.67
CA ALA A 58 -36.73 5.19 -4.37
C ALA A 58 -38.15 5.55 -4.79
N TYR A 59 -38.87 4.59 -5.37
CA TYR A 59 -40.26 4.73 -5.77
C TYR A 59 -41.14 3.76 -4.97
N SER A 60 -42.15 4.28 -4.28
CA SER A 60 -43.20 3.44 -3.70
C SER A 60 -44.14 2.95 -4.80
N ASN A 61 -44.49 1.66 -4.80
CA ASN A 61 -45.45 1.08 -5.75
C ASN A 61 -45.09 1.34 -7.24
N PRO A 62 -43.85 1.03 -7.70
CA PRO A 62 -43.40 1.38 -9.05
C PRO A 62 -44.21 0.71 -10.16
N ASN A 63 -44.85 -0.43 -9.86
CA ASN A 63 -45.71 -1.18 -10.78
C ASN A 63 -47.21 -0.85 -10.62
N GLY A 64 -47.55 0.23 -9.93
CA GLY A 64 -48.92 0.62 -9.62
C GLY A 64 -49.46 0.02 -8.31
N VAL A 65 -50.77 0.13 -8.11
CA VAL A 65 -51.43 -0.24 -6.85
C VAL A 65 -51.25 -1.75 -6.58
N PRO A 66 -50.66 -2.13 -5.43
CA PRO A 66 -50.41 -3.54 -5.13
C PRO A 66 -51.71 -4.28 -4.82
N PHE A 67 -51.75 -5.59 -5.12
CA PHE A 67 -52.90 -6.45 -4.79
C PHE A 67 -53.10 -6.61 -3.27
N GLN A 68 -52.03 -6.51 -2.49
CA GLN A 68 -52.06 -6.45 -1.03
C GLN A 68 -51.72 -5.03 -0.58
N TYR A 69 -52.49 -4.47 0.36
CA TYR A 69 -52.19 -3.16 0.93
C TYR A 69 -50.81 -3.14 1.58
N ASN A 70 -50.01 -2.14 1.21
CA ASN A 70 -48.84 -1.71 1.95
C ASN A 70 -49.16 -0.45 2.77
N PHE A 71 -48.23 -0.04 3.62
CA PHE A 71 -48.42 1.08 4.53
C PHE A 71 -47.14 1.92 4.65
N ILE A 72 -47.32 3.21 4.87
CA ILE A 72 -46.31 4.16 5.35
C ILE A 72 -47.05 5.04 6.35
N ASN A 73 -46.54 5.12 7.58
CA ASN A 73 -47.08 5.94 8.66
C ASN A 73 -45.99 6.86 9.24
N ASP A 74 -46.33 7.64 10.26
CA ASP A 74 -45.44 8.58 10.95
C ASP A 74 -44.27 7.91 11.70
N GLN A 75 -44.34 6.60 11.93
CA GLN A 75 -43.28 5.80 12.56
C GLN A 75 -42.40 5.05 11.55
N SER A 76 -42.72 5.13 10.25
CA SER A 76 -41.98 4.42 9.20
C SER A 76 -40.63 5.08 8.95
N LEU A 77 -39.56 4.30 9.04
CA LEU A 77 -38.19 4.74 8.84
C LEU A 77 -37.55 3.98 7.67
N LEU A 78 -36.92 4.71 6.75
CA LEU A 78 -36.03 4.16 5.74
C LEU A 78 -34.61 4.66 6.03
N ASN A 79 -33.74 3.76 6.47
CA ASN A 79 -32.33 4.05 6.66
C ASN A 79 -31.55 3.51 5.46
N VAL A 80 -30.75 4.36 4.83
CA VAL A 80 -29.91 4.00 3.68
C VAL A 80 -28.46 4.23 4.08
N GLY A 81 -27.69 3.14 4.12
CA GLY A 81 -26.24 3.17 4.29
C GLY A 81 -25.57 2.77 2.98
N VAL A 82 -24.44 3.41 2.70
CA VAL A 82 -23.53 2.99 1.62
C VAL A 82 -22.23 2.58 2.29
N ASP A 83 -21.80 1.35 2.01
CA ASP A 83 -20.49 0.85 2.39
C ASP A 83 -19.66 0.66 1.12
N ILE A 84 -18.40 1.12 1.15
CA ILE A 84 -17.49 1.04 0.01
C ILE A 84 -16.25 0.30 0.48
N GLU A 85 -16.12 -0.94 0.02
CA GLU A 85 -14.90 -1.72 0.18
C GLU A 85 -14.06 -1.58 -1.09
N ILE A 86 -12.89 -0.95 -0.97
CA ILE A 86 -11.91 -0.89 -2.06
C ILE A 86 -10.85 -1.96 -1.78
N PRO A 87 -10.90 -3.13 -2.45
CA PRO A 87 -9.83 -4.09 -2.34
C PRO A 87 -8.59 -3.52 -3.03
N PHE A 88 -7.49 -3.36 -2.29
CA PHE A 88 -6.18 -3.10 -2.87
C PHE A 88 -5.60 -4.38 -3.45
N ASP A 89 -6.18 -4.84 -4.56
CA ASP A 89 -5.77 -6.02 -5.30
C ASP A 89 -5.09 -5.57 -6.60
N MET A 90 -3.77 -5.49 -6.57
CA MET A 90 -2.99 -4.83 -7.63
C MET A 90 -1.67 -5.54 -7.91
N THR A 91 -1.19 -5.39 -9.13
CA THR A 91 0.21 -5.66 -9.50
C THR A 91 1.02 -4.40 -9.28
N ILE A 92 2.10 -4.51 -8.52
CA ILE A 92 3.10 -3.46 -8.35
C ILE A 92 4.37 -3.92 -9.08
N ASP A 93 4.82 -3.13 -10.05
CA ASP A 93 6.06 -3.38 -10.77
C ASP A 93 6.95 -2.13 -10.73
N GLY A 94 7.99 -2.16 -9.90
CA GLY A 94 8.98 -1.09 -9.84
C GLY A 94 8.49 0.18 -9.16
N LEU A 95 7.63 0.08 -8.14
CA LEU A 95 7.24 1.25 -7.33
C LEU A 95 8.46 1.74 -6.55
N GLN A 96 8.91 2.96 -6.86
CA GLN A 96 10.07 3.57 -6.21
C GLN A 96 9.64 4.48 -5.07
N VAL A 97 10.26 4.30 -3.90
CA VAL A 97 10.11 5.13 -2.71
C VAL A 97 11.48 5.68 -2.34
N GLU A 98 11.55 6.99 -2.11
CA GLU A 98 12.77 7.68 -1.71
C GLU A 98 12.68 8.09 -0.24
N GLU A 99 13.70 7.74 0.55
CA GLU A 99 13.82 8.16 1.94
C GLU A 99 15.21 8.75 2.20
N ASP A 100 15.25 10.01 2.65
CA ASP A 100 16.48 10.73 2.99
C ASP A 100 16.69 10.72 4.51
N MET A 101 17.89 10.34 4.96
CA MET A 101 18.30 10.38 6.37
C MET A 101 19.55 11.24 6.57
N PRO A 102 19.64 12.01 7.67
CA PRO A 102 20.83 12.78 7.98
C PRO A 102 22.02 11.84 8.21
N PHE A 103 23.15 12.19 7.62
CA PHE A 103 24.41 11.47 7.78
C PHE A 103 25.48 12.43 8.26
N SER A 104 26.21 12.02 9.29
CA SER A 104 27.34 12.77 9.82
C SER A 104 28.53 11.82 9.89
N PRO A 105 29.49 11.94 8.96
CA PRO A 105 30.74 11.20 9.01
C PRO A 105 31.40 11.29 10.39
N PRO A 106 31.81 10.17 11.01
CA PRO A 106 32.60 10.19 12.23
C PRO A 106 33.94 10.93 12.04
N GLU A 107 34.47 11.57 13.08
CA GLU A 107 35.70 12.39 13.00
C GLU A 107 36.91 11.64 12.41
N ASN A 108 37.03 10.32 12.66
CA ASN A 108 38.15 9.49 12.19
C ASN A 108 37.77 8.61 10.99
N MET A 109 36.75 8.97 10.22
CA MET A 109 36.30 8.18 9.07
C MET A 109 37.38 8.11 7.96
N ASP A 110 38.27 9.09 7.89
CA ASP A 110 39.44 9.11 7.01
C ASP A 110 40.48 8.03 7.32
N GLN A 111 40.51 7.51 8.55
CA GLN A 111 41.38 6.42 9.00
C GLN A 111 40.72 5.04 8.89
N ALA A 112 39.46 4.99 8.45
CA ALA A 112 38.72 3.76 8.31
C ALA A 112 39.15 3.01 7.05
N LYS A 113 39.37 1.70 7.20
CA LYS A 113 39.64 0.82 6.06
C LYS A 113 38.35 0.34 5.41
N ARG A 114 37.32 0.12 6.23
CA ARG A 114 36.02 -0.39 5.80
C ARG A 114 34.91 0.24 6.62
N LEU A 115 33.80 0.50 5.94
CA LEU A 115 32.52 0.85 6.53
C LEU A 115 31.50 -0.19 6.05
N MET A 116 30.85 -0.86 6.98
CA MET A 116 29.73 -1.75 6.70
C MET A 116 28.43 -1.05 7.11
N LEU A 117 27.50 -0.92 6.17
CA LEU A 117 26.11 -0.59 6.44
C LEU A 117 25.29 -1.88 6.34
N ARG A 118 24.61 -2.25 7.41
CA ARG A 118 23.69 -3.39 7.45
C ARG A 118 22.26 -2.89 7.44
N LEU A 119 21.47 -3.39 6.50
CA LEU A 119 20.03 -3.25 6.50
C LEU A 119 19.40 -4.59 6.89
N ALA A 120 18.69 -4.63 8.01
CA ALA A 120 17.85 -5.75 8.40
C ALA A 120 16.38 -5.37 8.24
N SER A 121 15.58 -6.28 7.70
CA SER A 121 14.17 -6.02 7.40
C SER A 121 13.28 -7.16 7.88
N GLU A 122 12.07 -6.80 8.29
CA GLU A 122 10.98 -7.72 8.59
C GLU A 122 9.74 -7.24 7.83
N ASN A 123 9.36 -8.03 6.82
CA ASN A 123 8.40 -7.65 5.81
C ASN A 123 7.11 -8.47 5.94
N TYR A 124 5.97 -7.85 6.25
CA TYR A 124 4.65 -8.49 6.26
C TYR A 124 3.84 -8.24 4.99
N ILE A 125 4.33 -7.38 4.08
CA ILE A 125 3.67 -7.11 2.80
C ILE A 125 4.09 -8.15 1.73
N PRO A 126 3.18 -8.54 0.83
CA PRO A 126 3.46 -9.47 -0.28
C PRO A 126 4.24 -8.82 -1.44
N LEU A 127 5.18 -7.92 -1.12
CA LEU A 127 6.04 -7.23 -2.07
C LEU A 127 7.50 -7.53 -1.73
N SER A 128 8.30 -7.78 -2.77
CA SER A 128 9.76 -7.83 -2.67
C SER A 128 10.34 -6.43 -2.77
N GLY A 129 11.54 -6.23 -2.23
CA GLY A 129 12.19 -4.93 -2.22
C GLY A 129 13.67 -5.02 -2.52
N SER A 130 14.15 -4.02 -3.26
CA SER A 130 15.56 -3.76 -3.49
C SER A 130 15.88 -2.30 -3.17
N VAL A 131 17.12 -1.98 -2.85
CA VAL A 131 17.54 -0.62 -2.50
C VAL A 131 18.81 -0.24 -3.21
N GLU A 132 18.84 0.98 -3.72
CA GLU A 132 20.05 1.72 -4.08
C GLU A 132 20.35 2.72 -2.96
N VAL A 133 21.61 2.84 -2.57
CA VAL A 133 22.04 3.73 -1.48
C VAL A 133 22.87 4.86 -2.07
N GLN A 134 22.45 6.11 -1.90
CA GLN A 134 23.18 7.28 -2.39
C GLN A 134 23.65 8.15 -1.23
N PHE A 135 24.91 8.58 -1.26
CA PHE A 135 25.47 9.54 -0.32
C PHE A 135 25.52 10.91 -0.98
N LEU A 136 24.93 11.91 -0.31
CA LEU A 136 24.68 13.23 -0.88
C LEU A 136 25.40 14.31 -0.08
N ASN A 137 25.87 15.36 -0.76
CA ASN A 137 26.37 16.57 -0.09
C ASN A 137 25.22 17.53 0.27
N GLY A 138 25.56 18.67 0.90
CA GLY A 138 24.57 19.68 1.29
C GLY A 138 23.82 20.40 0.15
N ASN A 139 24.20 20.15 -1.11
CA ASN A 139 23.50 20.64 -2.30
C ASN A 139 22.72 19.52 -3.02
N ASN A 140 22.48 18.38 -2.36
CA ASN A 140 21.86 17.17 -2.92
C ASN A 140 22.57 16.60 -4.16
N SER A 141 23.88 16.84 -4.29
CA SER A 141 24.67 16.17 -5.34
C SER A 141 25.16 14.82 -4.82
N ILE A 142 25.00 13.78 -5.64
CA ILE A 142 25.48 12.42 -5.33
C ILE A 142 27.00 12.44 -5.32
N LEU A 143 27.58 12.11 -4.16
CA LEU A 143 29.02 11.92 -3.98
C LEU A 143 29.43 10.48 -4.29
N HIS A 144 28.57 9.53 -3.91
CA HIS A 144 28.78 8.10 -4.09
C HIS A 144 27.43 7.39 -4.13
N SER A 145 27.36 6.26 -4.85
CA SER A 145 26.19 5.41 -4.91
C SER A 145 26.59 3.95 -4.85
N ILE A 146 25.81 3.18 -4.10
CA ILE A 146 25.91 1.72 -4.07
C ILE A 146 24.77 1.20 -4.92
N ASP A 147 25.12 0.41 -5.95
CA ASP A 147 24.18 -0.16 -6.90
C ASP A 147 23.03 -0.90 -6.20
N GLN A 148 21.90 -0.95 -6.88
CA GLN A 148 20.68 -1.58 -6.38
C GLN A 148 20.90 -3.05 -5.99
N GLN A 149 20.53 -3.40 -4.76
CA GLN A 149 20.58 -4.77 -4.23
C GLN A 149 19.25 -5.19 -3.63
N ALA A 150 18.89 -6.47 -3.78
CA ALA A 150 17.74 -7.04 -3.09
C ALA A 150 17.94 -7.01 -1.57
N ILE A 151 16.94 -6.51 -0.84
CA ILE A 151 17.01 -6.34 0.62
C ILE A 151 15.99 -7.19 1.36
N PHE A 152 14.85 -7.50 0.75
CA PHE A 152 13.88 -8.45 1.28
C PHE A 152 13.05 -9.08 0.19
N GLN A 153 12.56 -10.27 0.49
CA GLN A 153 11.63 -11.00 -0.36
C GLN A 153 10.19 -10.64 0.00
N ALA A 154 9.26 -10.93 -0.91
CA ALA A 154 7.83 -10.86 -0.63
C ALA A 154 7.45 -11.85 0.47
N ALA A 155 6.57 -11.43 1.38
CA ALA A 155 5.97 -12.35 2.34
C ALA A 155 5.05 -13.37 1.63
N GLU A 156 5.07 -14.62 2.09
CA GLU A 156 4.29 -15.69 1.48
C GLU A 156 2.79 -15.51 1.71
N VAL A 157 2.02 -15.54 0.62
CA VAL A 157 0.57 -15.39 0.63
C VAL A 157 -0.10 -16.75 0.80
N GLY A 158 -0.95 -16.87 1.82
CA GLY A 158 -1.74 -18.07 2.09
C GLY A 158 -3.04 -18.13 1.27
N SER A 159 -3.81 -19.19 1.48
CA SER A 159 -5.08 -19.42 0.76
C SER A 159 -6.16 -18.36 1.00
N SER A 160 -6.07 -17.58 2.07
CA SER A 160 -6.95 -16.45 2.36
C SER A 160 -6.62 -15.18 1.55
N GLY A 161 -5.52 -15.18 0.80
CA GLY A 161 -4.96 -13.98 0.18
C GLY A 161 -4.22 -13.06 1.15
N ARG A 162 -4.08 -13.46 2.43
CA ARG A 162 -3.25 -12.76 3.42
C ARG A 162 -1.88 -13.41 3.55
N THR A 163 -0.88 -12.63 3.93
CA THR A 163 0.44 -13.14 4.29
C THR A 163 0.35 -13.98 5.56
N THR A 164 1.14 -15.05 5.61
CA THR A 164 1.08 -16.01 6.73
C THR A 164 2.21 -15.82 7.73
N GLN A 165 3.38 -15.39 7.27
CA GLN A 165 4.57 -15.13 8.07
C GLN A 165 5.37 -13.98 7.43
N PRO A 166 6.12 -13.20 8.23
CA PRO A 166 6.97 -12.16 7.67
C PRO A 166 8.16 -12.76 6.93
N ALA A 167 8.55 -12.12 5.83
CA ALA A 167 9.83 -12.36 5.17
C ALA A 167 10.92 -11.51 5.85
N THR A 168 11.97 -12.16 6.35
CA THR A 168 13.12 -11.46 6.95
C THR A 168 14.27 -11.34 5.97
N GLY A 169 14.93 -10.19 5.95
CA GLY A 169 16.08 -9.92 5.09
C GLY A 169 17.25 -9.32 5.87
N THR A 170 18.48 -9.57 5.43
CA THR A 170 19.67 -8.87 5.91
C THR A 170 20.63 -8.70 4.75
N THR A 171 20.99 -7.46 4.46
CA THR A 171 21.91 -7.10 3.38
C THR A 171 22.99 -6.19 3.94
N ASP A 172 24.25 -6.51 3.61
CA ASP A 172 25.43 -5.76 4.01
C ASP A 172 26.00 -5.02 2.80
N PHE A 173 26.09 -3.71 2.91
CA PHE A 173 26.80 -2.85 1.98
C PHE A 173 28.19 -2.56 2.55
N ILE A 174 29.22 -2.97 1.83
CA ILE A 174 30.62 -2.79 2.24
C ILE A 174 31.22 -1.68 1.38
N LEU A 175 31.68 -0.62 2.03
CA LEU A 175 32.45 0.45 1.43
C LEU A 175 33.92 0.26 1.80
N GLU A 176 34.77 0.18 0.79
CA GLU A 176 36.22 0.08 0.96
C GLU A 176 36.84 1.49 1.07
N GLU A 177 38.15 1.57 1.33
CA GLU A 177 38.84 2.83 1.63
C GLU A 177 38.63 3.94 0.58
N GLU A 178 38.50 3.59 -0.70
CA GLU A 178 38.25 4.56 -1.77
C GLU A 178 36.83 5.14 -1.72
N ASP A 179 35.83 4.30 -1.46
CA ASP A 179 34.43 4.69 -1.33
C ASP A 179 34.26 5.58 -0.09
N ILE A 180 34.91 5.20 1.02
CA ILE A 180 34.89 5.98 2.27
C ILE A 180 35.42 7.40 2.05
N LYS A 181 36.51 7.56 1.29
CA LYS A 181 37.05 8.88 0.94
C LYS A 181 36.06 9.73 0.15
N SER A 182 35.27 9.11 -0.73
CA SER A 182 34.29 9.83 -1.54
C SER A 182 33.11 10.38 -0.73
N ILE A 183 32.77 9.76 0.40
CA ILE A 183 31.62 10.13 1.24
C ILE A 183 31.97 11.02 2.45
N GLN A 184 33.22 11.49 2.57
CA GLN A 184 33.66 12.33 3.69
C GLN A 184 32.89 13.65 3.84
N ASN A 185 32.36 14.17 2.74
CA ASN A 185 31.57 15.40 2.73
C ASN A 185 30.06 15.13 2.61
N ALA A 186 29.64 13.87 2.76
CA ALA A 186 28.23 13.51 2.73
C ALA A 186 27.52 14.06 3.99
N GLN A 187 26.33 14.61 3.79
CA GLN A 187 25.46 15.15 4.83
C GLN A 187 24.16 14.37 4.96
N SER A 188 23.85 13.54 3.96
CA SER A 188 22.67 12.70 3.94
C SER A 188 22.93 11.40 3.19
N ILE A 189 22.18 10.36 3.57
CA ILE A 189 22.05 9.10 2.85
C ILE A 189 20.63 9.06 2.31
N ARG A 190 20.49 8.73 1.03
CA ARG A 190 19.21 8.49 0.37
C ARG A 190 19.07 7.02 0.06
N LEU A 191 17.94 6.45 0.44
CA LEU A 191 17.53 5.11 0.08
C LEU A 191 16.51 5.20 -1.04
N LEU A 192 16.82 4.65 -2.21
CA LEU A 192 15.86 4.47 -3.29
C LEU A 192 15.39 3.02 -3.24
N VAL A 193 14.25 2.80 -2.60
CA VAL A 193 13.65 1.48 -2.44
C VAL A 193 12.73 1.21 -3.62
N THR A 194 12.99 0.13 -4.35
CA THR A 194 12.14 -0.35 -5.45
C THR A 194 11.36 -1.57 -4.98
N LEU A 195 10.04 -1.48 -5.00
CA LEU A 195 9.09 -2.51 -4.59
C LEU A 195 8.43 -3.16 -5.80
N SER A 196 8.33 -4.49 -5.79
CA SER A 196 7.61 -5.25 -6.82
C SER A 196 6.88 -6.45 -6.24
N THR A 197 5.70 -6.73 -6.77
CA THR A 197 4.96 -7.98 -6.59
C THR A 197 5.76 -9.15 -7.18
N THR A 198 5.69 -10.32 -6.57
CA THR A 198 6.25 -11.55 -7.16
C THR A 198 5.55 -11.84 -8.49
N ASP A 199 6.32 -12.15 -9.54
CA ASP A 199 5.80 -12.40 -10.91
C ASP A 199 4.95 -11.24 -11.47
N ALA A 200 5.31 -9.99 -11.13
CA ALA A 200 4.62 -8.80 -11.62
C ALA A 200 4.58 -8.72 -13.16
N ASP A 201 5.60 -9.23 -13.85
CA ASP A 201 5.70 -9.32 -15.31
C ASP A 201 4.63 -10.25 -15.92
N GLN A 202 4.05 -11.14 -15.11
CA GLN A 202 2.95 -12.02 -15.50
C GLN A 202 1.58 -11.48 -15.05
N GLY A 203 1.51 -10.27 -14.51
CA GLY A 203 0.27 -9.65 -14.04
C GLY A 203 -0.28 -10.29 -12.76
N ALA A 204 0.61 -10.85 -11.93
CA ALA A 204 0.22 -11.38 -10.63
C ALA A 204 -0.28 -10.23 -9.73
N ASN A 205 -1.47 -10.41 -9.16
CA ASN A 205 -2.05 -9.46 -8.23
C ASN A 205 -1.81 -9.90 -6.79
N VAL A 206 -1.60 -8.93 -5.90
CA VAL A 206 -1.55 -9.16 -4.46
C VAL A 206 -2.51 -8.23 -3.74
N LYS A 207 -3.08 -8.75 -2.65
CA LYS A 207 -3.92 -7.98 -1.75
C LYS A 207 -3.08 -7.29 -0.68
N LEU A 208 -3.21 -5.98 -0.59
CA LEU A 208 -2.65 -5.18 0.49
C LEU A 208 -3.72 -4.89 1.53
N PHE A 209 -3.37 -5.11 2.79
CA PHE A 209 -4.23 -4.84 3.93
C PHE A 209 -3.60 -3.73 4.78
N ASP A 210 -4.44 -2.98 5.49
CA ASP A 210 -4.05 -1.82 6.31
C ASP A 210 -3.26 -2.19 7.56
N ASP A 211 -3.32 -3.45 7.98
CA ASP A 211 -2.58 -4.02 9.11
C ASP A 211 -1.19 -4.55 8.72
N TYR A 212 -0.78 -4.46 7.46
CA TYR A 212 0.54 -4.88 7.05
C TYR A 212 1.63 -3.87 7.44
N GLU A 213 2.75 -4.40 7.92
CA GLU A 213 3.91 -3.63 8.33
C GLU A 213 5.15 -3.98 7.51
N LEU A 214 6.03 -3.00 7.30
CA LEU A 214 7.36 -3.18 6.76
C LEU A 214 8.35 -2.47 7.68
N ASN A 215 9.14 -3.27 8.40
CA ASN A 215 10.05 -2.78 9.42
C ASN A 215 11.49 -2.86 8.92
N PHE A 216 12.24 -1.76 9.04
CA PHE A 216 13.66 -1.68 8.71
C PHE A 216 14.51 -1.29 9.91
N LYS A 217 15.70 -1.87 9.99
CA LYS A 217 16.76 -1.50 10.92
C LYS A 217 18.05 -1.27 10.14
N VAL A 218 18.55 -0.05 10.20
CA VAL A 218 19.85 0.34 9.65
C VAL A 218 20.89 0.28 10.77
N SER A 219 22.06 -0.26 10.50
CA SER A 219 23.19 -0.29 11.43
C SER A 219 24.51 -0.06 10.69
N GLY A 220 25.47 0.59 11.35
CA GLY A 220 26.78 0.89 10.76
C GLY A 220 27.93 0.35 11.62
N GLN A 221 28.97 -0.19 10.99
CA GLN A 221 30.21 -0.62 11.63
C GLN A 221 31.43 -0.03 10.89
N LEU A 222 32.39 0.53 11.64
CA LEU A 222 33.62 1.12 11.11
C LEU A 222 34.85 0.33 11.58
N ASP A 223 35.68 -0.12 10.64
CA ASP A 223 36.95 -0.78 10.94
C ASP A 223 38.10 0.24 10.88
N LEU A 224 38.62 0.65 12.04
CA LEU A 224 39.72 1.61 12.19
C LEU A 224 41.07 0.91 12.36
N THR A 225 42.12 1.44 11.73
CA THR A 225 43.51 1.08 12.06
C THR A 225 44.14 2.20 12.87
N ILE A 226 44.33 1.97 14.19
CA ILE A 226 45.04 2.91 15.06
C ILE A 226 46.53 2.54 15.03
N ASP A 227 47.35 3.38 14.39
CA ASP A 227 48.82 3.26 14.49
C ASP A 227 49.28 3.97 15.77
N THR A 228 49.48 3.22 16.85
CA THR A 228 50.02 3.78 18.10
C THR A 228 51.52 3.98 17.99
N LYS A 229 51.94 5.03 17.28
CA LYS A 229 53.31 5.54 17.41
C LYS A 229 53.36 6.53 18.57
N GLY A 230 53.80 5.96 19.70
CA GLY A 230 54.31 6.56 20.95
C GLY A 230 54.22 8.06 21.22
N ASN A 231 53.74 8.36 22.42
CA ASN A 231 54.47 9.16 23.42
C ASN A 231 54.29 8.53 24.80
#